data_AF-A0A8B7NRX4-F1
#
_entry.id   AF-A0A8B7NRX4-F1
#
_cell.length_a   1.000
_cell.length_b   1.000
_cell.length_c   1.000
_cell.angle_alpha   90.00
_cell.angle_beta   90.00
_cell.angle_gamma   90.00
#
_symmetry.space_group_name_H-M   'P 1'
#
loop_
_entity.id
_entity.type
_entity.pdbx_description
1 polymer ?
#
loop_
_entity_poly.entity_id
_entity_poly.type
_entity_poly.pdbx_seq_one_letter_code
_entity_poly.pdbx_strand_id
1 'polypeptide(L)'
;MTRALMLLIAAAAAAFAAELSPCKQELFTGYYSFDTGLADPCYVQNKADVDKFIETTVCSYMDKVTGYDAATCDPLFFNYMKCALKKRGLLNSNNTLKDKAFQTIALKNKCSTDTNFSKAYPKCKKSTMKYLNILRLFLCLYEAMP
;
A
#
# COMPACT_ATOMS: atom_id res chain seq x y z
N MET A 1 1.49 -41.77 -29.87
CA MET A 1 0.56 -40.75 -29.33
C MET A 1 0.73 -40.49 -27.83
N THR A 2 1.81 -40.95 -27.19
CA THR A 2 2.05 -40.83 -25.73
C THR A 2 2.90 -39.62 -25.33
N ARG A 3 3.63 -39.01 -26.27
CA ARG A 3 4.46 -37.81 -26.00
C ARG A 3 3.69 -36.50 -25.92
N ALA A 4 2.58 -36.38 -26.67
CA ALA A 4 1.75 -35.18 -26.66
C ALA A 4 0.95 -35.04 -25.36
N LEU A 5 0.57 -36.16 -24.72
CA LEU A 5 -0.23 -36.17 -23.50
C LEU A 5 0.56 -35.68 -22.27
N MET A 6 1.86 -36.00 -22.18
CA MET A 6 2.70 -35.53 -21.06
C MET A 6 2.97 -34.02 -21.11
N LEU A 7 3.06 -33.44 -22.31
CA LEU A 7 3.25 -31.99 -22.48
C LEU A 7 2.00 -31.20 -22.03
N LEU A 8 0.81 -31.74 -22.25
CA LEU A 8 -0.46 -31.13 -21.80
C LEU A 8 -0.60 -31.12 -20.28
N ILE A 9 -0.09 -32.14 -19.58
CA ILE A 9 -0.15 -32.24 -18.12
C ILE A 9 0.79 -31.23 -17.46
N ALA A 10 1.99 -31.01 -18.02
CA ALA A 10 2.93 -30.00 -17.53
C ALA A 10 2.41 -28.56 -17.74
N ALA A 11 1.71 -28.29 -18.84
CA ALA A 11 1.11 -26.98 -19.10
C ALA A 11 -0.13 -26.70 -18.22
N ALA A 12 -0.93 -27.72 -17.92
CA ALA A 12 -2.10 -27.57 -17.05
C ALA A 12 -1.73 -27.34 -15.58
N ALA A 13 -0.67 -27.97 -15.06
CA ALA A 13 -0.24 -27.77 -13.67
C ALA A 13 0.30 -26.34 -13.39
N ALA A 14 0.86 -25.66 -14.40
CA ALA A 14 1.32 -24.27 -14.28
C ALA A 14 0.18 -23.23 -14.28
N ALA A 15 -1.02 -23.61 -14.71
CA ALA A 15 -2.18 -22.71 -14.80
C ALA A 15 -2.98 -22.60 -13.48
N PHE A 16 -2.76 -23.50 -12.51
CA PHE A 16 -3.56 -23.59 -11.28
C PHE A 16 -2.89 -23.02 -10.03
N ALA A 17 -1.66 -22.51 -10.14
CA ALA A 17 -1.02 -21.73 -9.09
C ALA A 17 -0.79 -20.29 -9.58
N ALA A 18 -1.88 -19.55 -9.80
CA ALA A 18 -1.78 -18.09 -9.80
C ALA A 18 -1.56 -17.61 -8.35
N GLU A 19 -0.44 -18.01 -7.76
CA GLU A 19 0.03 -17.44 -6.51
C GLU A 19 0.24 -15.94 -6.75
N LEU A 20 -0.26 -15.11 -5.83
CA LEU A 20 0.05 -13.68 -5.84
C LEU A 20 1.57 -13.53 -5.97
N SER A 21 2.03 -12.62 -6.84
CA SER A 21 3.47 -12.38 -6.94
C SER A 21 4.03 -12.02 -5.56
N PRO A 22 5.28 -12.36 -5.23
CA PRO A 22 5.88 -12.00 -3.94
C PRO A 22 5.74 -10.51 -3.61
N CYS A 23 5.78 -9.65 -4.63
CA CYS A 23 5.53 -8.22 -4.47
C CYS A 23 4.07 -7.91 -4.09
N LYS A 24 3.08 -8.49 -4.78
CA LYS A 24 1.66 -8.28 -4.48
C LYS A 24 1.28 -8.77 -3.08
N GLN A 25 1.85 -9.89 -2.65
CA GLN A 25 1.70 -10.38 -1.27
C GLN A 25 2.31 -9.43 -0.23
N GLU A 26 3.50 -8.89 -0.51
CA GLU A 26 4.13 -7.95 0.43
C GLU A 26 3.45 -6.57 0.42
N LEU A 27 2.84 -6.13 -0.69
CA LEU A 27 1.98 -4.95 -0.71
C LEU A 27 0.77 -5.11 0.21
N PHE A 28 0.11 -6.27 0.17
CA PHE A 28 -0.99 -6.60 1.07
C PHE A 28 -0.51 -6.64 2.52
N THR A 29 0.59 -7.35 2.80
CA THR A 29 1.17 -7.43 4.16
C THR A 29 1.57 -6.05 4.69
N GLY A 30 2.20 -5.24 3.85
CA GLY A 30 2.59 -3.87 4.14
C GLY A 30 1.39 -3.01 4.51
N TYR A 31 0.28 -3.10 3.76
CA TYR A 31 -0.96 -2.38 4.07
C TYR A 31 -1.43 -2.63 5.52
N TYR A 32 -1.57 -3.89 5.94
CA TYR A 32 -2.02 -4.22 7.29
C TYR A 32 -1.00 -3.90 8.38
N SER A 33 0.30 -3.85 8.05
CA SER A 33 1.33 -3.43 9.02
C SER A 33 1.20 -1.94 9.43
N PHE A 34 0.44 -1.15 8.65
CA PHE A 34 0.13 0.25 8.94
C PHE A 34 -1.19 0.47 9.67
N ASP A 35 -2.01 -0.56 9.81
CA ASP A 35 -3.16 -0.54 10.68
C ASP A 35 -2.67 -0.52 12.13
N THR A 36 -2.64 0.66 12.74
CA THR A 36 -2.26 0.80 14.14
C THR A 36 -3.49 1.12 14.95
N GLY A 37 -3.75 0.29 15.96
CA GLY A 37 -4.91 0.46 16.84
C GLY A 37 -4.89 1.76 17.64
N LEU A 38 -5.98 2.00 18.35
CA LEU A 38 -6.28 3.22 19.12
C LEU A 38 -5.25 3.56 20.22
N ALA A 39 -4.34 2.64 20.54
CA ALA A 39 -3.26 2.85 21.51
C ALA A 39 -1.98 3.45 20.89
N ASP A 40 -1.90 3.67 19.57
CA ASP A 40 -0.72 4.27 18.97
C ASP A 40 -0.55 5.75 19.41
N PRO A 41 0.64 6.18 19.88
CA PRO A 41 0.88 7.56 20.29
C PRO A 41 0.56 8.60 19.22
N CYS A 42 0.75 8.27 17.93
CA CYS A 42 0.36 9.15 16.83
C CYS A 42 -1.16 9.28 16.72
N TYR A 43 -1.92 8.23 17.01
CA TYR A 43 -3.37 8.33 17.10
C TYR A 43 -3.76 9.25 18.26
N VAL A 44 -3.23 9.01 19.47
CA VAL A 44 -3.54 9.83 20.66
C VAL A 44 -3.26 11.31 20.42
N GLN A 45 -2.11 11.64 19.81
CA GLN A 45 -1.72 13.01 19.51
C GLN A 45 -2.64 13.69 18.48
N ASN A 46 -3.22 12.92 17.55
CA ASN A 46 -4.03 13.44 16.44
C ASN A 46 -5.49 12.96 16.53
N LYS A 47 -5.95 12.64 17.74
CA LYS A 47 -7.22 11.92 17.95
C LYS A 47 -8.41 12.65 17.33
N ALA A 48 -8.54 13.95 17.53
CA ALA A 48 -9.67 14.71 16.99
C ALA A 48 -9.74 14.67 15.45
N ASP A 49 -8.59 14.77 14.77
CA ASP A 49 -8.53 14.72 13.32
C ASP A 49 -8.82 13.30 12.79
N VAL A 50 -8.31 12.27 13.48
CA VAL A 50 -8.58 10.87 13.11
C VAL A 50 -10.03 10.49 13.38
N ASP A 51 -10.61 10.90 14.51
CA ASP A 51 -12.03 10.65 14.82
C ASP A 51 -12.92 11.32 13.75
N LYS A 52 -12.63 12.56 13.38
CA LYS A 52 -13.34 13.25 12.29
C LYS A 52 -13.19 12.54 10.95
N PHE A 53 -12.00 12.00 10.65
CA PHE A 53 -11.78 11.18 9.47
C PHE A 53 -12.69 9.93 9.49
N ILE A 54 -12.77 9.23 10.62
CA ILE A 54 -13.58 8.02 10.79
C ILE A 54 -15.09 8.33 10.64
N GLU A 55 -15.55 9.44 11.20
CA GLU A 55 -16.95 9.86 11.17
C GLU A 55 -17.39 10.40 9.79
N THR A 56 -16.44 10.79 8.94
CA THR A 56 -16.74 11.34 7.61
C THR A 56 -17.03 10.21 6.61
N THR A 57 -18.29 10.09 6.18
CA THR A 57 -18.75 8.98 5.33
C THR A 57 -17.93 8.76 4.06
N VAL A 58 -17.51 9.82 3.36
CA VAL A 58 -16.68 9.70 2.14
C VAL A 58 -15.27 9.15 2.40
N CYS A 59 -14.81 9.16 3.65
CA CYS A 59 -13.51 8.63 4.06
C CYS A 59 -13.57 7.13 4.42
N SER A 60 -14.76 6.59 4.67
CA SER A 60 -14.97 5.15 4.92
C SER A 60 -14.56 4.26 3.74
N TYR A 61 -14.38 4.83 2.55
CA TYR A 61 -13.93 4.15 1.34
C TYR A 61 -12.40 4.08 1.19
N MET A 62 -11.64 4.31 2.27
CA MET A 62 -10.16 4.36 2.23
C MET A 62 -9.52 3.09 1.63
N ASP A 63 -10.13 1.93 1.85
CA ASP A 63 -9.72 0.63 1.35
C ASP A 63 -10.27 0.30 -0.05
N LYS A 64 -11.13 1.15 -0.63
CA LYS A 64 -11.76 0.93 -1.94
C LYS A 64 -11.13 1.75 -3.04
N VAL A 65 -11.08 1.20 -4.25
CA VAL A 65 -10.56 1.89 -5.43
C VAL A 65 -11.37 3.16 -5.76
N THR A 66 -12.69 3.08 -5.59
CA THR A 66 -13.64 4.16 -5.91
C THR A 66 -14.41 4.63 -4.68
N GLY A 67 -14.89 5.87 -4.69
CA GLY A 67 -15.73 6.45 -3.63
C GLY A 67 -14.96 7.20 -2.55
N TYR A 68 -13.64 7.03 -2.47
CA TYR A 68 -12.78 7.80 -1.57
C TYR A 68 -12.57 9.23 -2.08
N ASP A 69 -13.00 10.22 -1.31
CA ASP A 69 -12.74 11.63 -1.59
C ASP A 69 -11.40 12.05 -0.97
N ALA A 70 -10.33 11.95 -1.76
CA ALA A 70 -8.99 12.33 -1.31
C ALA A 70 -8.88 13.82 -0.92
N ALA A 71 -9.64 14.72 -1.56
CA ALA A 71 -9.56 16.15 -1.26
C ALA A 71 -10.11 16.47 0.13
N THR A 72 -11.17 15.78 0.53
CA THR A 72 -11.78 15.91 1.85
C THR A 72 -11.03 15.12 2.92
N CYS A 73 -10.63 13.89 2.61
CA CYS A 73 -10.17 12.92 3.60
C CYS A 73 -8.67 12.99 3.92
N ASP A 74 -7.84 13.18 2.90
CA ASP A 74 -6.39 13.17 3.08
C ASP A 74 -5.88 14.24 4.08
N PRO A 75 -6.40 15.50 4.09
CA PRO A 75 -5.98 16.51 5.05
C PRO A 75 -6.28 16.14 6.50
N LEU A 76 -7.41 15.47 6.76
CA LEU A 76 -7.80 15.01 8.10
C LEU A 76 -6.84 13.94 8.61
N PHE A 77 -6.35 13.07 7.72
CA PHE A 77 -5.49 11.95 8.12
C PHE A 77 -3.99 12.26 8.07
N PHE A 78 -3.62 13.43 7.52
CA PHE A 78 -2.25 13.81 7.22
C PHE A 78 -1.31 13.80 8.44
N ASN A 79 -1.70 14.45 9.54
CA ASN A 79 -0.80 14.59 10.70
C ASN A 79 -0.54 13.25 11.40
N TYR A 80 -1.58 12.42 11.50
CA TYR A 80 -1.46 11.04 11.97
C TYR A 80 -0.50 10.24 11.09
N MET A 81 -0.71 10.23 9.77
CA MET A 81 0.15 9.50 8.83
C MET A 81 1.59 9.99 8.86
N LYS A 82 1.79 11.31 8.92
CA LYS A 82 3.11 11.92 9.06
C LYS A 82 3.83 11.42 10.31
N CYS A 83 3.15 11.39 11.46
CA CYS A 83 3.73 10.86 12.70
C CYS A 83 4.07 9.38 12.57
N ALA A 84 3.13 8.57 12.06
CA ALA A 84 3.29 7.12 11.91
C ALA A 84 4.46 6.76 10.98
N LEU A 85 4.62 7.49 9.87
CA LEU A 85 5.71 7.30 8.92
C LEU A 85 7.06 7.78 9.46
N LYS A 86 7.09 8.86 10.26
CA LYS A 86 8.31 9.31 10.96
C LYS A 86 8.81 8.26 11.94
N LYS A 87 7.92 7.72 12.78
CA LYS A 87 8.22 6.69 13.77
C LYS A 87 8.82 5.42 13.13
N ARG A 88 8.35 5.08 11.92
CA ARG A 88 8.87 3.95 11.12
C ARG A 88 10.13 4.29 10.29
N GLY A 89 10.66 5.51 10.39
CA GLY A 89 11.86 5.93 9.65
C GLY A 89 11.65 6.11 8.15
N LEU A 90 10.40 6.23 7.70
CA LEU A 90 10.03 6.27 6.27
C LEU A 90 9.98 7.67 5.67
N LEU A 91 10.21 8.73 6.46
CA LEU A 91 10.22 10.10 5.95
C LEU A 91 11.61 10.73 5.98
N ASN A 92 11.88 11.52 4.95
CA ASN A 92 12.98 12.48 4.88
C ASN A 92 12.72 13.65 5.85
N SER A 93 13.76 14.47 6.10
CA SER A 93 13.66 15.68 6.93
C SER A 93 12.63 16.68 6.38
N ASN A 94 12.45 16.74 5.06
CA ASN A 94 11.44 17.55 4.39
C ASN A 94 10.03 16.92 4.38
N ASN A 95 9.80 15.84 5.14
CA ASN A 95 8.55 15.09 5.20
C ASN A 95 8.11 14.45 3.87
N THR A 96 9.04 14.11 2.98
CA THR A 96 8.74 13.26 1.80
C THR A 96 9.06 11.79 2.07
N LEU A 97 8.41 10.87 1.35
CA LEU A 97 8.68 9.44 1.47
C LEU A 97 10.12 9.10 1.07
N LYS A 98 10.83 8.36 1.94
CA LYS A 98 12.13 7.74 1.67
C LYS A 98 11.93 6.49 0.84
N ASP A 99 12.09 6.59 -0.48
CA ASP A 99 11.85 5.46 -1.41
C ASP A 99 12.64 4.21 -1.05
N LYS A 100 13.93 4.35 -0.74
CA LYS A 100 14.77 3.23 -0.32
C LYS A 100 14.25 2.58 0.97
N ALA A 101 13.85 3.39 1.95
CA ALA A 101 13.33 2.89 3.22
C ALA A 101 11.97 2.21 3.04
N PHE A 102 11.10 2.74 2.18
CA PHE A 102 9.84 2.10 1.82
C PHE A 102 10.07 0.71 1.21
N GLN A 103 10.98 0.61 0.24
CA GLN A 103 11.37 -0.68 -0.35
C GLN A 103 11.94 -1.67 0.69
N THR A 104 12.85 -1.22 1.55
CA THR A 104 13.57 -2.14 2.46
C THR A 104 12.76 -2.49 3.71
N ILE A 105 12.06 -1.52 4.30
CA ILE A 105 11.36 -1.68 5.58
C ILE A 105 9.93 -2.17 5.33
N ALA A 106 9.19 -1.48 4.46
CA ALA A 106 7.77 -1.76 4.26
C ALA A 106 7.53 -2.91 3.28
N LEU A 107 8.42 -3.08 2.29
CA LEU A 107 8.30 -4.12 1.25
C LEU A 107 9.38 -5.20 1.31
N LYS A 108 10.27 -5.18 2.31
CA LYS A 108 11.34 -6.19 2.50
C LYS A 108 12.10 -6.54 1.20
N ASN A 109 12.26 -5.56 0.30
CA ASN A 109 12.80 -5.69 -1.05
C ASN A 109 12.10 -6.69 -2.00
N LYS A 110 10.92 -7.21 -1.64
CA LYS A 110 10.15 -8.19 -2.43
C LYS A 110 9.60 -7.62 -3.75
N CYS A 111 9.55 -6.29 -3.88
CA CYS A 111 9.12 -5.59 -5.09
C CYS A 111 10.26 -5.02 -5.94
N SER A 112 11.53 -5.19 -5.53
CA SER A 112 12.67 -4.49 -6.12
C SER A 112 12.94 -4.82 -7.59
N THR A 113 12.58 -6.03 -8.03
CA THR A 113 12.74 -6.51 -9.41
C THR A 113 11.41 -6.60 -10.17
N ASP A 114 10.29 -6.25 -9.53
CA ASP A 114 8.97 -6.37 -10.14
C ASP A 114 8.72 -5.22 -11.14
N THR A 115 8.52 -5.59 -12.40
CA THR A 115 8.36 -4.62 -13.50
C THR A 115 7.03 -3.88 -13.41
N ASN A 116 5.95 -4.52 -12.94
CA ASN A 116 4.65 -3.88 -12.80
C ASN A 116 4.67 -2.88 -11.64
N PHE A 117 5.32 -3.25 -10.53
CA PHE A 117 5.57 -2.32 -9.44
C PHE A 117 6.35 -1.09 -9.91
N SER A 118 7.47 -1.30 -10.63
CA SER A 118 8.32 -0.20 -11.10
C SER A 118 7.56 0.77 -12.02
N LYS A 119 6.69 0.24 -12.89
CA LYS A 119 5.82 1.05 -13.76
C LYS A 119 4.76 1.83 -12.99
N ALA A 120 4.14 1.21 -11.97
CA ALA A 120 3.04 1.81 -11.21
C ALA A 120 3.52 2.83 -10.17
N TYR A 121 4.68 2.59 -9.55
CA TYR A 121 5.15 3.32 -8.37
C TYR A 121 5.21 4.84 -8.53
N PRO A 122 5.77 5.42 -9.60
CA PRO A 122 5.80 6.87 -9.76
C PRO A 122 4.41 7.51 -9.80
N LYS A 123 3.46 6.87 -10.50
CA LYS A 123 2.08 7.36 -10.62
C LYS A 123 1.37 7.27 -9.27
N CYS A 124 1.41 6.11 -8.62
CA CYS A 124 0.78 5.89 -7.33
C CYS A 124 1.34 6.85 -6.28
N LYS A 125 2.67 6.93 -6.14
CA LYS A 125 3.34 7.84 -5.22
C LYS A 125 2.91 9.29 -5.43
N LYS A 126 2.89 9.78 -6.69
CA LYS A 126 2.47 11.15 -7.00
C LYS A 126 1.03 11.42 -6.56
N SER A 127 0.13 10.45 -6.77
CA SER A 127 -1.29 10.62 -6.45
C SER A 127 -1.61 10.57 -4.96
N THR A 128 -0.88 9.79 -4.16
CA THR A 128 -1.26 9.50 -2.77
C THR A 128 -0.34 10.15 -1.73
N MET A 129 0.93 10.40 -2.08
CA MET A 129 1.91 10.88 -1.10
C MET A 129 1.96 12.40 -0.96
N LYS A 130 1.12 13.17 -1.67
CA LYS A 130 0.93 14.61 -1.43
C LYS A 130 0.55 14.88 0.03
N TYR A 131 -0.31 14.04 0.59
CA TYR A 131 -0.72 14.06 1.99
C TYR A 131 -0.25 12.81 2.75
N LEU A 132 0.84 12.20 2.30
CA LEU A 132 1.46 11.06 2.98
C LEU A 132 0.52 9.87 3.22
N ASN A 133 -0.51 9.69 2.38
CA ASN A 133 -1.48 8.63 2.56
C ASN A 133 -0.91 7.29 2.08
N ILE A 134 -0.13 6.65 2.95
CA ILE A 134 0.59 5.41 2.66
C ILE A 134 -0.37 4.23 2.40
N LEU A 135 -1.53 4.20 3.06
CA LEU A 135 -2.53 3.15 2.85
C LEU A 135 -3.07 3.21 1.41
N ARG A 136 -3.33 4.43 0.91
CA ARG A 136 -3.71 4.64 -0.49
C ARG A 136 -2.55 4.32 -1.45
N LEU A 137 -1.29 4.55 -1.06
CA LEU A 137 -0.13 4.12 -1.86
C LEU A 137 -0.12 2.59 -2.02
N PHE A 138 -0.28 1.84 -0.93
CA PHE A 138 -0.35 0.38 -0.97
C PHE A 138 -1.50 -0.12 -1.83
N LEU A 139 -2.70 0.43 -1.66
CA LEU A 139 -3.87 0.05 -2.47
C LEU A 139 -3.64 0.34 -3.96
N CYS A 140 -3.18 1.54 -4.32
CA CYS A 140 -2.90 1.88 -5.72
C CYS A 140 -1.88 0.93 -6.36
N LEU A 141 -0.83 0.57 -5.60
CA LEU A 141 0.16 -0.38 -6.06
C LEU A 141 -0.43 -1.77 -6.20
N TYR A 142 -1.18 -2.25 -5.21
CA TYR A 142 -1.78 -3.58 -5.22
C TYR A 142 -2.70 -3.79 -6.43
N GLU A 143 -3.53 -2.80 -6.76
CA GLU A 143 -4.43 -2.82 -7.92
C GLU A 143 -3.70 -2.75 -9.27
N ALA A 144 -2.51 -2.14 -9.31
CA ALA A 144 -1.70 -2.07 -10.51
C ALA A 144 -0.91 -3.37 -10.79
N MET A 145 -0.97 -4.34 -9.87
CA MET A 145 -0.30 -5.63 -9.99
C MET A 145 -1.26 -6.70 -10.51
N PRO A 146 -0.81 -7.59 -11.43
CA PRO A 146 -1.60 -8.73 -11.89
C PRO A 146 -1.95 -9.69 -10.75
#